data_AF-A0A4U2ZYN5-F1
#
_entry.id   AF-A0A4U2ZYN5-F1
#
_cell.length_a   1.000
_cell.length_b   1.000
_cell.length_c   1.000
_cell.angle_alpha   90.00
_cell.angle_beta   90.00
_cell.angle_gamma   90.00
#
_symmetry.space_group_name_H-M   'P 1'
#
loop_
_entity.id
_entity.type
_entity.pdbx_description
1 polymer ?
#
loop_
_entity_poly.entity_id
_entity_poly.type
_entity_poly.pdbx_seq_one_letter_code
_entity_poly.pdbx_strand_id
1 'polypeptide(L)'
;KQMIKILIQEVPFQPELKNEIQHLVETELLSHFKKLIVKFQEGGEIIEIPPSSVLRLTLSAVLGLLLTRFLLLPEEKWDDELEIENTIQFILYGLTPRI
;
A
#
# COMPACT_ATOMS: atom_id res chain seq x y z
N LYS A 1 -1.33 13.65 -15.65
CA LYS A 1 -0.53 12.44 -16.01
C LYS A 1 0.97 12.59 -15.76
N GLN A 2 1.64 13.69 -16.14
CA GLN A 2 3.10 13.82 -15.99
C GLN A 2 3.59 14.13 -14.56
N MET A 3 2.79 14.84 -13.75
CA MET A 3 3.16 15.27 -12.40
C MET A 3 3.37 14.11 -11.42
N ILE A 4 2.51 13.08 -11.45
CA ILE A 4 2.66 11.89 -10.59
C ILE A 4 3.94 11.12 -10.93
N LYS A 5 4.25 10.99 -12.23
CA LYS A 5 5.47 10.33 -12.70
C LYS A 5 6.74 11.05 -12.24
N ILE A 6 6.76 12.38 -12.35
CA ILE A 6 7.88 13.22 -11.88
C ILE A 6 8.04 13.07 -10.36
N LEU A 7 6.94 13.14 -9.60
CA LEU A 7 6.99 12.95 -8.14
C LEU A 7 7.54 11.57 -7.77
N ILE A 8 7.01 10.48 -8.33
CA ILE A 8 7.49 9.12 -8.03
C ILE A 8 8.98 8.95 -8.40
N GLN A 9 9.43 9.61 -9.46
CA GLN A 9 10.82 9.53 -9.89
C GLN A 9 11.76 10.40 -9.07
N GLU A 10 11.40 11.63 -8.71
CA GLU A 10 12.32 12.59 -8.07
C GLU A 10 12.31 12.51 -6.53
N VAL A 11 11.15 12.21 -5.93
CA VAL A 11 10.97 12.15 -4.47
C VAL A 11 11.95 11.19 -3.78
N PRO A 12 12.24 9.98 -4.29
CA PRO A 12 13.19 9.06 -3.64
C PRO A 12 14.64 9.55 -3.64
N PHE A 13 14.99 10.46 -4.57
CA PHE A 13 16.35 10.98 -4.74
C PHE A 13 16.55 12.37 -4.11
N GLN A 14 15.50 12.97 -3.53
CA GLN A 14 15.62 14.18 -2.71
C GLN A 14 15.81 13.80 -1.23
N PRO A 15 17.01 14.00 -0.64
CA PRO A 15 17.31 13.53 0.71
C PRO A 15 16.41 14.13 1.79
N GLU A 16 16.02 15.40 1.64
CA GLU A 16 15.16 16.11 2.59
C GLU A 16 13.75 15.52 2.60
N LEU A 17 13.17 15.29 1.42
CA LEU A 17 11.83 14.73 1.28
C LEU A 17 11.77 13.26 1.67
N LYS A 18 12.84 12.50 1.41
CA LYS A 18 12.99 11.12 1.89
C LYS A 18 12.90 11.06 3.42
N ASN A 19 13.60 11.96 4.13
CA ASN A 19 13.58 12.00 5.59
C ASN A 19 12.20 12.37 6.14
N GLU A 20 11.50 13.32 5.51
CA GLU A 20 10.13 13.70 5.90
C GLU A 20 9.12 12.57 5.67
N ILE A 21 9.20 11.87 4.52
CA ILE A 21 8.34 10.72 4.22
C ILE A 21 8.63 9.57 5.19
N GLN A 22 9.91 9.29 5.48
CA GLN A 22 10.28 8.28 6.48
C GLN A 22 9.69 8.62 7.84
N HIS A 23 9.85 9.87 8.29
CA HIS A 23 9.29 10.32 9.56
C HIS A 23 7.76 10.20 9.60
N LEU A 24 7.05 10.67 8.57
CA LEU A 24 5.59 10.61 8.49
C LEU A 24 5.06 9.16 8.49
N VAL A 25 5.75 8.28 7.76
CA VAL A 25 5.45 6.84 7.74
C VAL A 25 5.66 6.28 9.14
N GLU A 26 6.81 6.55 9.76
CA GLU A 26 7.19 5.99 11.06
C GLU A 26 6.31 6.44 12.22
N THR A 27 5.96 7.72 12.30
CA THR A 27 5.28 8.28 13.47
C THR A 27 3.76 8.11 13.43
N GLU A 28 3.12 8.49 12.34
CA GLU A 28 1.66 8.59 12.29
C GLU A 28 1.01 7.41 11.59
N LEU A 29 1.55 7.05 10.41
CA LEU A 29 0.94 6.02 9.56
C LEU A 29 1.10 4.63 10.19
N LEU A 30 2.33 4.25 10.55
CA LEU A 30 2.60 2.91 11.10
C LEU A 30 1.85 2.67 12.43
N SER A 31 1.81 3.66 13.32
CA SER A 31 1.17 3.51 14.64
C SER A 31 -0.35 3.34 14.52
N HIS A 32 -0.99 4.17 13.70
CA HIS A 32 -2.44 4.12 13.50
C HIS A 32 -2.87 2.82 12.80
N PHE A 33 -2.21 2.46 11.70
CA PHE A 33 -2.55 1.25 10.95
C PHE A 33 -2.28 -0.02 11.75
N LYS A 34 -1.20 -0.09 12.53
CA LYS A 34 -0.96 -1.25 13.40
C LYS A 34 -2.09 -1.45 14.40
N LYS A 35 -2.59 -0.39 15.04
CA LYS A 35 -3.73 -0.49 15.97
C LYS A 35 -4.99 -0.99 15.27
N LEU A 36 -5.26 -0.50 14.06
CA LEU A 36 -6.39 -0.95 13.27
C LEU A 36 -6.29 -2.43 12.90
N ILE A 37 -5.11 -2.87 12.44
CA ILE A 37 -4.83 -4.27 12.11
C ILE A 37 -5.03 -5.17 13.33
N VAL A 38 -4.48 -4.78 14.47
CA VAL A 38 -4.64 -5.54 15.73
C VAL A 38 -6.11 -5.67 16.09
N LYS A 39 -6.90 -4.59 15.98
CA LYS A 39 -8.34 -4.63 16.24
C LYS A 39 -9.07 -5.65 15.35
N PHE A 40 -8.76 -5.70 14.05
CA PHE A 40 -9.37 -6.67 13.13
C PHE A 40 -8.91 -8.12 13.41
N GLN A 41 -7.66 -8.30 13.87
CA GLN A 41 -7.15 -9.61 14.28
C GLN A 41 -7.83 -10.11 15.56
N GLU A 42 -7.96 -9.26 16.57
CA GLU A 42 -8.67 -9.56 17.82
C GLU A 42 -10.15 -9.92 17.57
N GLY A 43 -10.76 -9.35 16.53
CA GLY A 43 -12.11 -9.70 16.07
C GLY A 43 -12.18 -11.00 15.25
N GLY A 44 -11.06 -11.63 14.92
CA GLY A 44 -10.99 -12.80 14.04
C GLY A 44 -11.37 -12.49 12.58
N GLU A 45 -11.33 -11.22 12.17
CA GLU A 45 -11.76 -10.77 10.83
C GLU A 45 -10.65 -10.93 9.78
N ILE A 46 -9.38 -10.93 10.21
CA ILE A 46 -8.19 -11.14 9.35
C ILE A 46 -7.19 -12.07 10.02
N ILE A 47 -6.28 -12.68 9.25
CA ILE A 47 -5.26 -13.62 9.72
C ILE A 47 -4.36 -13.07 10.84
N GLU A 48 -4.01 -13.93 11.80
CA GLU A 48 -3.10 -13.62 12.90
C GLU A 48 -1.62 -13.77 12.52
N ILE A 49 -1.13 -12.85 11.68
CA ILE A 49 0.30 -12.68 11.40
C ILE A 49 0.80 -11.36 12.00
N PRO A 50 2.12 -11.10 12.11
CA PRO A 50 2.59 -9.84 12.69
C PRO A 50 1.95 -8.61 12.00
N PRO A 51 1.42 -7.62 12.74
CA PRO A 51 0.72 -6.47 12.15
C PRO A 51 1.57 -5.68 11.15
N SER A 52 2.89 -5.62 11.38
CA SER A 52 3.84 -5.03 10.42
C SER A 52 3.87 -5.78 9.08
N SER A 53 3.67 -7.10 9.08
CA SER A 53 3.60 -7.91 7.87
C SER A 53 2.30 -7.67 7.11
N VAL A 54 1.16 -7.62 7.81
CA VAL A 54 -0.13 -7.22 7.20
C VAL A 54 0.01 -5.88 6.50
N LEU A 55 0.51 -4.87 7.23
CA LEU A 55 0.70 -3.52 6.69
C LEU A 55 1.64 -3.50 5.47
N ARG A 56 2.79 -4.16 5.56
CA ARG A 56 3.75 -4.25 4.45
C ARG A 56 3.12 -4.90 3.22
N LEU A 57 2.37 -5.98 3.37
CA LEU A 57 1.74 -6.70 2.26
C LEU A 57 0.65 -5.86 1.60
N THR A 58 -0.24 -5.25 2.40
CA THR A 58 -1.27 -4.33 1.92
C THR A 58 -0.67 -3.16 1.15
N LEU A 59 0.33 -2.49 1.73
CA LEU A 59 1.03 -1.39 1.05
C LEU A 59 1.74 -1.84 -0.21
N SER A 60 2.31 -3.05 -0.22
CA SER A 60 2.99 -3.58 -1.41
C SER A 60 2.02 -3.79 -2.57
N ALA A 61 0.81 -4.29 -2.30
CA ALA A 61 -0.22 -4.45 -3.32
C ALA A 61 -0.68 -3.09 -3.89
N VAL A 62 -0.98 -2.13 -3.02
CA VAL A 62 -1.40 -0.77 -3.41
C VAL A 62 -0.29 -0.06 -4.20
N LEU A 63 0.93 -0.03 -3.68
CA LEU A 63 2.07 0.60 -4.35
C LEU A 63 2.42 -0.13 -5.65
N GLY A 64 2.29 -1.45 -5.70
CA GLY A 64 2.49 -2.24 -6.92
C GLY A 64 1.57 -1.80 -8.05
N LEU A 65 0.28 -1.60 -7.77
CA LEU A 65 -0.67 -1.05 -8.72
C LEU A 65 -0.25 0.35 -9.18
N LEU A 66 0.05 1.26 -8.24
CA LEU A 66 0.41 2.64 -8.57
C LEU A 66 1.69 2.73 -9.40
N LEU A 67 2.74 2.00 -9.01
CA LEU A 67 4.00 1.98 -9.75
C LEU A 67 3.82 1.37 -11.14
N THR A 68 3.06 0.28 -11.25
CA THR A 68 2.80 -0.33 -12.57
C THR A 68 2.03 0.63 -13.46
N ARG A 69 0.94 1.22 -12.95
CA ARG A 69 0.06 2.10 -13.71
C ARG A 69 0.72 3.41 -14.14
N PHE A 70 1.51 4.03 -13.27
CA PHE A 70 2.05 5.38 -13.52
C PHE A 70 3.50 5.40 -13.98
N LEU A 71 4.29 4.38 -13.66
CA LEU A 71 5.72 4.34 -13.96
C LEU A 71 6.06 3.31 -15.05
N LEU A 72 5.62 2.06 -14.89
CA LEU A 72 6.03 0.96 -15.76
C LEU A 72 5.25 0.92 -17.08
N LEU A 73 3.92 1.02 -17.01
CA LEU A 73 3.00 0.86 -18.14
C LEU A 73 2.00 2.04 -18.28
N PRO A 74 2.48 3.32 -18.33
CA PRO A 74 1.60 4.50 -18.30
C PRO A 74 0.74 4.70 -19.56
N GLU A 75 1.17 4.16 -20.70
CA GLU A 75 0.48 4.34 -21.99
C GLU A 75 -0.51 3.21 -22.30
N GLU A 76 -0.48 2.14 -21.49
CA GLU A 76 -1.43 1.05 -21.64
C GLU A 76 -2.86 1.49 -21.29
N LYS A 77 -3.83 0.85 -21.94
CA LYS A 77 -5.27 1.09 -21.70
C LYS A 77 -5.76 0.17 -20.61
N TRP A 78 -5.59 0.61 -19.37
CA TRP A 78 -6.11 -0.07 -18.18
C TRP A 78 -7.58 0.28 -17.96
N ASP A 79 -8.35 -0.68 -17.47
CA ASP A 79 -9.60 -0.43 -16.77
C ASP A 79 -9.23 -0.14 -15.31
N ASP A 80 -9.14 1.16 -14.97
CA ASP A 80 -8.59 1.59 -13.68
C ASP A 80 -9.50 1.15 -12.52
N GLU A 81 -10.82 1.16 -12.71
CA GLU A 81 -11.81 0.67 -11.74
C GLU A 81 -11.65 -0.83 -11.46
N LEU A 82 -11.51 -1.64 -12.51
CA LEU A 82 -11.33 -3.08 -12.37
C LEU A 82 -10.04 -3.44 -11.62
N GLU A 83 -8.96 -2.71 -11.88
CA GLU A 83 -7.63 -3.00 -11.30
C GLU A 83 -7.55 -2.58 -9.83
N ILE A 84 -8.28 -1.52 -9.46
CA ILE A 84 -8.52 -1.16 -8.07
C ILE A 84 -9.30 -2.27 -7.36
N GLU A 85 -10.40 -2.74 -7.95
CA GLU A 85 -11.22 -3.81 -7.36
C GLU A 85 -10.41 -5.11 -7.20
N ASN A 86 -9.68 -5.54 -8.24
CA ASN A 86 -8.81 -6.71 -8.19
C ASN A 86 -7.76 -6.59 -7.07
N THR A 87 -7.20 -5.40 -6.87
CA THR A 87 -6.23 -5.15 -5.79
C THR A 87 -6.88 -5.25 -4.41
N ILE A 88 -8.09 -4.70 -4.24
CA ILE A 88 -8.86 -4.81 -3.00
C ILE A 88 -9.17 -6.28 -2.71
N GLN A 89 -9.69 -7.01 -3.69
CA GLN A 89 -10.00 -8.43 -3.57
C GLN A 89 -8.75 -9.26 -3.24
N PHE A 90 -7.61 -8.99 -3.89
CA PHE A 90 -6.34 -9.64 -3.60
C PHE A 90 -5.91 -9.45 -2.13
N ILE A 91 -6.03 -8.22 -1.60
CA ILE A 91 -5.74 -7.92 -0.19
C ILE A 91 -6.72 -8.66 0.72
N LEU A 92 -8.03 -8.58 0.44
CA LEU A 92 -9.07 -9.23 1.25
C LEU A 92 -8.88 -10.74 1.32
N TYR A 93 -8.76 -11.41 0.17
CA TYR A 93 -8.53 -12.86 0.12
C TYR A 93 -7.19 -13.25 0.75
N GLY A 94 -6.15 -12.46 0.53
CA GLY A 94 -4.84 -12.70 1.13
C GLY A 94 -4.83 -12.60 2.66
N LEU A 95 -5.70 -11.75 3.22
CA LEU A 95 -5.84 -11.54 4.67
C LEU A 95 -6.99 -12.33 5.30
N THR A 96 -7.78 -13.06 4.51
CA THR A 96 -8.93 -13.81 5.01
C THR A 96 -8.46 -14.90 5.99
N PRO A 97 -9.07 -15.00 7.19
CA PRO A 97 -8.77 -16.07 8.15
C PRO A 97 -8.93 -17.45 7.52
N ARG A 98 -7.93 -18.30 7.68
CA ARG A 98 -8.02 -19.71 7.28
C ARG A 98 -8.60 -20.49 8.46
N ILE A 99 -9.86 -20.86 8.34
CA ILE A 99 -10.57 -21.76 9.27
C ILE A 99 -10.09 -23.20 9.05
#